data_AF-A0A9W5IPW4-F1
#
_entry.id   AF-A0A9W5IPW4-F1
#
_cell.length_a   1.000
_cell.length_b   1.000
_cell.length_c   1.000
_cell.angle_alpha   90.00
_cell.angle_beta   90.00
_cell.angle_gamma   90.00
#
_symmetry.space_group_name_H-M   'P 1'
#
loop_
_entity.id
_entity.type
_entity.pdbx_description
1 polymer ?
#
loop_
_entity_poly.entity_id
_entity_poly.type
_entity_poly.pdbx_seq_one_letter_code
_entity_poly.pdbx_strand_id
1 'polypeptide(L)'
;MGILLIFVILGIGLFIALASSKKRGTETKQVIENSTKVITIEPTISFKSTRGTRYSVADDPNIEIPKEFVKKTKSEIIEMAFDHIFRTIECEASIKQKIRNEYIEALIKQQYSRCHDILRFNLTGIDFKWTWFDDWKRRFSNADKWPEAWRGISYDAIDVPENLHAVLEFVKVAEIRKALKAKGLEKVPTTRIQVQECALKHLTVSDLQAAIKERVSYFEALRDKNNQQAIFGLIGSSIDHAQNQLSRLVEIIQIKQEKPYIELKEVVYLSPSWNDNGLDRWVLEQVGDSLNDTIFPPYYPGDSISIQVDYSVRY
;
A
#
# COMPACT_ATOMS: atom_id res chain seq x y z
N MET A 1 -55.76 -19.09 24.52
CA MET A 1 -54.40 -19.39 25.01
C MET A 1 -53.34 -18.70 24.14
N GLY A 2 -53.29 -17.36 24.18
CA GLY A 2 -52.26 -16.58 23.45
C GLY A 2 -51.76 -15.36 24.23
N ILE A 3 -52.48 -14.96 25.28
CA ILE A 3 -52.13 -13.80 26.13
C ILE A 3 -51.38 -14.25 27.40
N LEU A 4 -51.52 -15.51 27.84
CA LEU A 4 -50.84 -16.02 29.03
C LEU A 4 -49.35 -16.33 28.81
N LEU A 5 -48.89 -16.53 27.56
CA LEU A 5 -47.47 -16.80 27.27
C LEU A 5 -46.61 -15.53 27.28
N ILE A 6 -47.20 -14.37 26.99
CA ILE A 6 -46.48 -13.08 26.92
C ILE A 6 -46.09 -12.60 28.33
N PHE A 7 -46.93 -12.86 29.34
CA PHE A 7 -46.63 -12.47 30.72
C PHE A 7 -45.59 -13.37 31.41
N VAL A 8 -45.47 -14.65 31.02
CA VAL A 8 -44.44 -15.55 31.57
C VAL A 8 -43.04 -15.21 31.02
N ILE A 9 -42.94 -14.76 29.77
CA ILE A 9 -41.65 -14.35 29.18
C ILE A 9 -41.19 -13.00 29.74
N LEU A 10 -42.10 -12.05 29.98
CA LEU A 10 -41.78 -10.77 30.63
C LEU A 10 -41.42 -10.92 32.12
N GLY A 11 -41.99 -11.90 32.83
CA GLY A 11 -41.66 -12.19 34.22
C GLY A 11 -40.27 -12.81 34.44
N ILE A 12 -39.78 -13.63 33.50
CA ILE A 12 -38.44 -14.24 33.58
C ILE A 12 -37.35 -13.24 33.18
N GLY A 13 -37.62 -12.34 32.23
CA GLY A 13 -36.68 -11.29 31.83
C GLY A 13 -36.37 -10.27 32.93
N LEU A 14 -37.36 -9.93 33.76
CA LEU A 14 -37.19 -9.00 34.89
C LEU A 14 -36.49 -9.63 36.10
N PHE A 15 -36.55 -10.95 36.28
CA PHE A 15 -35.86 -11.63 37.38
C PHE A 15 -34.35 -11.86 37.13
N ILE A 16 -33.93 -11.96 35.86
CA ILE A 16 -32.49 -12.06 35.51
C ILE A 16 -31.79 -10.68 35.61
N ALA A 17 -32.53 -9.59 35.38
CA ALA A 17 -31.99 -8.23 35.51
C ALA A 17 -31.81 -7.76 36.97
N LEU A 18 -32.47 -8.39 37.95
CA LEU A 18 -32.41 -7.99 39.36
C LEU A 18 -31.53 -8.90 40.25
N ALA A 19 -31.05 -10.04 39.74
CA ALA A 19 -30.15 -10.95 40.48
C ALA A 19 -28.64 -10.66 40.25
N SER A 20 -28.26 -9.80 39.29
CA SER A 20 -26.85 -9.51 38.99
C SER A 20 -26.32 -8.21 39.63
N SER A 21 -27.16 -7.46 40.34
CA SER A 21 -26.76 -6.30 41.13
C SER A 21 -26.56 -6.69 42.61
N LYS A 22 -25.40 -7.28 42.96
CA LYS A 22 -24.58 -6.91 44.14
C LYS A 22 -23.45 -7.90 44.45
N LYS A 23 -22.27 -7.29 44.62
CA LYS A 23 -21.07 -7.69 45.41
C LYS A 23 -19.95 -8.48 44.72
N ARG A 24 -18.92 -7.69 44.38
CA ARG A 24 -17.51 -7.75 44.83
C ARG A 24 -16.74 -9.07 44.69
N GLY A 25 -15.61 -8.98 43.99
CA GLY A 25 -14.44 -9.82 44.23
C GLY A 25 -13.43 -9.70 43.09
N THR A 26 -12.30 -9.05 43.35
CA THR A 26 -11.08 -9.04 42.54
C THR A 26 -10.71 -10.43 42.04
N GLU A 27 -10.41 -10.57 40.75
CA GLU A 27 -9.22 -11.27 40.26
C GLU A 27 -8.98 -11.02 38.76
N THR A 28 -7.75 -10.64 38.50
CA THR A 28 -7.11 -10.32 37.22
C THR A 28 -7.23 -11.46 36.20
N LYS A 29 -7.83 -11.16 35.05
CA LYS A 29 -7.46 -11.75 33.76
C LYS A 29 -7.41 -10.64 32.72
N GLN A 30 -6.19 -10.20 32.39
CA GLN A 30 -5.92 -9.40 31.20
C GLN A 30 -6.32 -10.23 29.98
N VAL A 31 -7.49 -9.93 29.43
CA VAL A 31 -7.76 -10.20 28.02
C VAL A 31 -7.12 -9.04 27.27
N ILE A 32 -6.05 -9.34 26.55
CA ILE A 32 -5.44 -8.41 25.60
C ILE A 32 -6.43 -8.29 24.43
N GLU A 33 -7.37 -7.34 24.54
CA GLU A 33 -8.11 -6.85 23.40
C GLU A 33 -7.13 -6.03 22.54
N ASN A 34 -6.63 -6.64 21.46
CA ASN A 34 -6.10 -5.90 20.32
C ASN A 34 -7.25 -5.16 19.63
N SER A 35 -7.73 -4.10 20.26
CA SER A 35 -8.67 -3.15 19.67
C SER A 35 -7.85 -2.23 18.75
N THR A 36 -7.75 -2.56 17.47
CA THR A 36 -7.38 -1.59 16.44
C THR A 36 -8.53 -0.60 16.35
N LYS A 37 -8.46 0.51 17.10
CA LYS A 37 -9.43 1.61 16.97
C LYS A 37 -9.24 2.22 15.58
N VAL A 38 -10.15 1.88 14.67
CA VAL A 38 -10.35 2.60 13.42
C VAL A 38 -10.82 4.00 13.81
N ILE A 39 -9.94 4.99 13.63
CA ILE A 39 -10.27 6.40 13.82
C ILE A 39 -11.38 6.74 12.82
N THR A 40 -12.57 7.01 13.35
CA THR A 40 -13.72 7.48 12.58
C THR A 40 -13.83 8.95 12.86
N ILE A 41 -13.45 9.77 11.87
CA ILE A 41 -13.46 11.22 11.96
C ILE A 41 -14.89 11.70 11.61
N GLU A 42 -15.54 12.44 12.51
CA GLU A 42 -16.86 13.06 12.25
C GLU A 42 -16.72 14.35 11.39
N PRO A 43 -17.76 14.72 10.61
CA PRO A 43 -17.61 15.38 9.32
C PRO A 43 -17.65 16.91 9.43
N THR A 44 -16.69 17.61 8.82
CA THR A 44 -16.94 18.98 8.30
C THR A 44 -15.83 19.44 7.35
N ILE A 45 -15.61 18.74 6.24
CA ILE A 45 -14.84 19.33 5.12
C ILE A 45 -15.51 18.99 3.80
N SER A 46 -16.28 19.92 3.24
CA SER A 46 -16.85 19.77 1.90
C SER A 46 -15.91 20.35 0.85
N PHE A 47 -15.51 19.53 -0.13
CA PHE A 47 -14.69 19.96 -1.26
C PHE A 47 -15.61 20.28 -2.44
N LYS A 48 -15.64 21.53 -2.92
CA LYS A 48 -16.32 21.86 -4.18
C LYS A 48 -15.32 21.90 -5.32
N SER A 49 -15.44 20.93 -6.22
CA SER A 49 -14.69 20.87 -7.48
C SER A 49 -15.12 21.99 -8.43
N THR A 50 -14.18 22.88 -8.76
CA THR A 50 -14.28 23.72 -9.97
C THR A 50 -12.98 23.63 -10.75
N ARG A 51 -13.13 23.28 -12.03
CA ARG A 51 -12.07 22.97 -13.00
C ARG A 51 -10.92 23.98 -12.99
N GLY A 52 -9.69 23.47 -12.99
CA GLY A 52 -8.49 24.24 -13.38
C GLY A 52 -7.58 24.70 -12.25
N THR A 53 -7.94 24.54 -10.98
CA THR A 53 -7.40 25.39 -9.90
C THR A 53 -6.92 24.56 -8.71
N ARG A 54 -6.01 25.12 -7.90
CA ARG A 54 -5.70 24.66 -6.52
C ARG A 54 -7.01 24.21 -5.85
N TYR A 55 -7.04 22.99 -5.33
CA TYR A 55 -8.24 22.43 -4.69
C TYR A 55 -8.43 23.09 -3.31
N SER A 56 -8.97 24.31 -3.24
CA SER A 56 -9.20 25.00 -1.97
C SER A 56 -10.11 24.16 -1.04
N VAL A 57 -9.58 23.78 0.10
CA VAL A 57 -10.24 23.05 1.20
C VAL A 57 -10.98 24.02 2.11
N ALA A 58 -10.74 25.34 2.04
CA ALA A 58 -11.37 26.29 2.94
C ALA A 58 -11.57 27.68 2.31
N ASP A 59 -12.79 27.96 1.88
CA ASP A 59 -13.41 29.27 2.15
C ASP A 59 -14.45 29.15 3.29
N ASP A 60 -14.54 27.97 3.94
CA ASP A 60 -15.48 27.73 5.05
C ASP A 60 -14.77 27.88 6.41
N PRO A 61 -15.09 28.92 7.20
CA PRO A 61 -14.53 29.12 8.54
C PRO A 61 -15.00 28.06 9.56
N ASN A 62 -15.92 27.16 9.21
CA ASN A 62 -16.55 26.22 10.14
C ASN A 62 -16.08 24.75 10.02
N ILE A 63 -14.89 24.49 9.47
CA ILE A 63 -14.30 23.13 9.56
C ILE A 63 -14.12 22.80 11.05
N GLU A 64 -14.97 21.94 11.62
CA GLU A 64 -14.76 21.45 12.98
C GLU A 64 -13.55 20.54 12.96
N ILE A 65 -12.52 20.98 13.67
CA ILE A 65 -11.32 20.20 13.84
C ILE A 65 -11.64 19.07 14.83
N PRO A 66 -11.45 17.79 14.45
CA PRO A 66 -11.67 16.70 15.36
C PRO A 66 -10.69 16.82 16.54
N LYS A 67 -11.22 16.84 17.77
CA LYS A 67 -10.44 17.07 19.00
C LYS A 67 -9.28 16.08 19.16
N GLU A 68 -9.37 14.92 18.53
CA GLU A 68 -8.37 13.86 18.55
C GLU A 68 -7.06 14.24 17.83
N PHE A 69 -7.05 15.20 16.90
CA PHE A 69 -5.81 15.64 16.22
C PHE A 69 -5.07 16.77 16.97
N VAL A 70 -5.68 17.30 18.03
CA VAL A 70 -5.14 18.41 18.80
C VAL A 70 -4.01 17.93 19.70
N LYS A 71 -2.80 18.49 19.52
CA LYS A 71 -1.58 18.17 20.30
C LYS A 71 -1.03 16.75 20.10
N LYS A 72 -1.20 16.17 18.91
CA LYS A 72 -0.56 14.91 18.55
C LYS A 72 0.97 15.02 18.57
N THR A 73 1.61 14.07 19.23
CA THR A 73 3.07 13.92 19.21
C THR A 73 3.54 13.32 17.88
N LYS A 74 4.81 13.52 17.53
CA LYS A 74 5.43 12.87 16.35
C LYS A 74 5.26 11.34 16.37
N SER A 75 5.34 10.72 17.55
CA SER A 75 5.12 9.27 17.72
C SER A 75 3.70 8.88 17.33
N GLU A 76 2.69 9.59 17.85
CA GLU A 76 1.28 9.29 17.52
C GLU A 76 0.98 9.47 16.03
N ILE A 77 1.58 10.45 15.38
CA ILE A 77 1.44 10.66 13.94
C ILE A 77 2.04 9.48 13.15
N ILE A 78 3.23 9.01 13.54
CA ILE A 78 3.88 7.85 12.92
C ILE A 78 3.01 6.59 13.09
N GLU A 79 2.46 6.38 14.28
CA GLU A 79 1.57 5.25 14.56
C GLU A 79 0.31 5.30 13.69
N MET A 80 -0.34 6.46 13.62
CA MET A 80 -1.53 6.66 12.80
C MET A 80 -1.25 6.45 11.31
N ALA A 81 -0.12 6.96 10.81
CA ALA A 81 0.30 6.77 9.42
C ALA A 81 0.54 5.29 9.11
N PHE A 82 1.28 4.60 9.99
CA PHE A 82 1.53 3.17 9.86
C PHE A 82 0.22 2.39 9.84
N ASP A 83 -0.66 2.60 10.83
CA ASP A 83 -1.93 1.89 10.96
C ASP A 83 -2.87 2.18 9.77
N HIS A 84 -2.85 3.43 9.26
CA HIS A 84 -3.61 3.83 8.08
C HIS A 84 -3.20 3.09 6.81
N ILE A 85 -1.90 2.83 6.61
CA ILE A 85 -1.41 2.07 5.45
C ILE A 85 -1.56 0.56 5.69
N PHE A 86 -1.14 0.06 6.85
CA PHE A 86 -1.15 -1.38 7.15
C PHE A 86 -2.54 -1.99 7.31
N ARG A 87 -3.60 -1.19 7.53
CA ARG A 87 -4.99 -1.68 7.42
C ARG A 87 -5.34 -2.15 6.01
N THR A 88 -4.67 -1.61 4.98
CA THR A 88 -4.91 -1.96 3.56
C THR A 88 -4.18 -3.23 3.12
N ILE A 89 -3.25 -3.72 3.95
CA ILE A 89 -2.44 -4.91 3.70
C ILE A 89 -3.05 -6.07 4.48
N GLU A 90 -3.36 -7.17 3.82
CA GLU A 90 -3.90 -8.38 4.44
C GLU A 90 -2.76 -9.35 4.76
N CYS A 91 -2.47 -9.54 6.04
CA CYS A 91 -1.52 -10.52 6.55
C CYS A 91 -1.85 -10.87 8.02
N GLU A 92 -1.18 -11.90 8.56
CA GLU A 92 -1.42 -12.40 9.92
C GLU A 92 -1.26 -11.29 10.97
N ALA A 93 -2.18 -11.24 11.94
CA ALA A 93 -2.20 -10.19 12.97
C ALA A 93 -0.92 -10.16 13.83
N SER A 94 -0.33 -11.33 14.09
CA SER A 94 0.94 -11.46 14.83
C SER A 94 2.09 -10.78 14.09
N ILE A 95 2.15 -10.94 12.77
CA ILE A 95 3.15 -10.37 11.87
C ILE A 95 2.95 -8.87 11.76
N LYS A 96 1.70 -8.40 11.61
CA LYS A 96 1.37 -6.97 11.63
C LYS A 96 1.83 -6.30 12.91
N GLN A 97 1.54 -6.90 14.07
CA GLN A 97 1.94 -6.33 15.35
C GLN A 97 3.46 -6.28 15.53
N LYS A 98 4.17 -7.32 15.08
CA LYS A 98 5.63 -7.36 15.10
C LYS A 98 6.22 -6.25 14.24
N ILE A 99 5.79 -6.14 12.99
CA ILE A 99 6.24 -5.09 12.06
C ILE A 99 5.91 -3.72 12.63
N ARG A 100 4.70 -3.52 13.14
CA ARG A 100 4.27 -2.26 13.77
C ARG A 100 5.27 -1.79 14.83
N ASN A 101 5.55 -2.64 15.82
CA ASN A 101 6.43 -2.28 16.93
C ASN A 101 7.87 -1.96 16.46
N GLU A 102 8.46 -2.82 15.62
CA GLU A 102 9.83 -2.63 15.14
C GLU A 102 9.95 -1.40 14.22
N TYR A 103 8.96 -1.20 13.34
CA TYR A 103 8.97 -0.14 12.33
C TYR A 103 8.76 1.23 12.95
N ILE A 104 7.78 1.38 13.86
CA ILE A 104 7.55 2.63 14.59
C ILE A 104 8.80 3.02 15.39
N GLU A 105 9.41 2.08 16.11
CA GLU A 105 10.62 2.34 16.88
C GLU A 105 11.78 2.82 15.97
N ALA A 106 11.97 2.15 14.83
CA ALA A 106 12.98 2.53 13.85
C ALA A 106 12.73 3.94 13.27
N LEU A 107 11.48 4.28 12.94
CA LEU A 107 11.11 5.60 12.43
C LEU A 107 11.32 6.71 13.47
N ILE A 108 10.94 6.49 14.73
CA ILE A 108 11.16 7.46 15.82
C ILE A 108 12.66 7.77 15.98
N LYS A 109 13.51 6.73 15.85
CA LYS A 109 14.96 6.82 15.89
C LYS A 109 15.59 7.31 14.57
N GLN A 110 14.78 7.64 13.56
CA GLN A 110 15.22 8.08 12.23
C GLN A 110 16.12 7.06 11.51
N GLN A 111 15.90 5.78 11.76
CA GLN A 111 16.63 4.66 11.15
C GLN A 111 15.92 4.20 9.87
N TYR A 112 15.88 5.06 8.85
CA TYR A 112 15.12 4.81 7.62
C TYR A 112 15.55 3.54 6.86
N SER A 113 16.86 3.23 6.83
CA SER A 113 17.36 1.98 6.26
C SER A 113 16.80 0.75 6.97
N ARG A 114 16.72 0.81 8.30
CA ARG A 114 16.15 -0.26 9.12
C ARG A 114 14.65 -0.45 8.86
N CYS A 115 13.92 0.62 8.57
CA CYS A 115 12.50 0.54 8.23
C CYS A 115 12.27 -0.32 6.98
N HIS A 116 13.11 -0.15 5.96
CA HIS A 116 13.07 -0.99 4.75
C HIS A 116 13.42 -2.45 5.07
N ASP A 117 14.45 -2.69 5.86
CA ASP A 117 14.85 -4.03 6.27
C ASP A 117 13.76 -4.75 7.07
N ILE A 118 13.06 -4.05 7.98
CA ILE A 118 11.95 -4.62 8.76
C ILE A 118 10.84 -5.10 7.84
N LEU A 119 10.40 -4.28 6.88
CA LEU A 119 9.39 -4.69 5.90
C LEU A 119 9.87 -5.89 5.09
N ARG A 120 11.09 -5.81 4.56
CA ARG A 120 11.67 -6.88 3.75
C ARG A 120 11.76 -8.19 4.52
N PHE A 121 12.38 -8.22 5.69
CA PHE A 121 12.61 -9.46 6.42
C PHE A 121 11.34 -10.07 6.98
N ASN A 122 10.38 -9.24 7.41
CA ASN A 122 9.15 -9.75 7.99
C ASN A 122 8.07 -10.07 6.96
N LEU A 123 8.13 -9.55 5.73
CA LEU A 123 7.13 -9.86 4.67
C LEU A 123 7.68 -10.78 3.57
N THR A 124 8.99 -11.03 3.50
CA THR A 124 9.55 -11.98 2.54
C THR A 124 9.07 -13.40 2.85
N GLY A 125 8.55 -14.09 1.83
CA GLY A 125 8.04 -15.46 1.97
C GLY A 125 6.66 -15.58 2.60
N ILE A 126 6.01 -14.45 2.92
CA ILE A 126 4.63 -14.40 3.36
C ILE A 126 3.73 -14.19 2.16
N ASP A 127 2.66 -14.97 2.08
CA ASP A 127 1.54 -14.71 1.18
C ASP A 127 0.69 -13.58 1.78
N PHE A 128 1.06 -12.33 1.49
CA PHE A 128 0.27 -11.16 1.87
C PHE A 128 -0.42 -10.59 0.63
N LYS A 129 -1.65 -10.11 0.82
CA LYS A 129 -2.41 -9.42 -0.23
C LYS A 129 -2.42 -7.93 0.06
N TRP A 130 -2.34 -7.13 -1.00
CA TRP A 130 -2.43 -5.69 -0.87
C TRP A 130 -3.54 -5.19 -1.78
N THR A 131 -4.78 -5.40 -1.35
CA THR A 131 -5.98 -5.15 -2.16
C THR A 131 -6.04 -3.70 -2.67
N TRP A 132 -5.61 -2.74 -1.85
CA TRP A 132 -5.48 -1.33 -2.27
C TRP A 132 -4.49 -1.15 -3.44
N PHE A 133 -3.37 -1.87 -3.44
CA PHE A 133 -2.43 -1.88 -4.55
C PHE A 133 -3.01 -2.57 -5.79
N ASP A 134 -3.62 -3.74 -5.63
CA ASP A 134 -4.19 -4.48 -6.76
C ASP A 134 -5.32 -3.70 -7.45
N ASP A 135 -6.14 -2.98 -6.68
CA ASP A 135 -7.18 -2.11 -7.22
C ASP A 135 -6.63 -0.95 -8.03
N TRP A 136 -5.61 -0.25 -7.52
CA TRP A 136 -4.98 0.84 -8.25
C TRP A 136 -4.19 0.37 -9.46
N LYS A 137 -3.50 -0.77 -9.36
CA LYS A 137 -2.86 -1.44 -10.49
C LYS A 137 -3.85 -1.64 -11.64
N ARG A 138 -5.04 -2.16 -11.33
CA ARG A 138 -6.11 -2.37 -12.32
C ARG A 138 -6.58 -1.04 -12.93
N ARG A 139 -6.74 0.01 -12.13
CA ARG A 139 -7.13 1.35 -12.63
C ARG A 139 -6.08 1.95 -13.55
N PHE A 140 -4.80 1.91 -13.16
CA PHE A 140 -3.68 2.40 -13.98
C PHE A 140 -3.55 1.63 -15.28
N SER A 141 -3.66 0.30 -15.22
CA SER A 141 -3.62 -0.55 -16.40
C SER A 141 -4.76 -0.27 -17.38
N ASN A 142 -5.99 -0.11 -16.89
CA ASN A 142 -7.16 0.18 -17.74
C ASN A 142 -7.08 1.56 -18.41
N ALA A 143 -6.42 2.52 -17.77
CA ALA A 143 -6.33 3.89 -18.25
C ALA A 143 -5.03 4.19 -19.01
N ASP A 144 -4.08 3.24 -19.06
CA ASP A 144 -2.71 3.43 -19.53
C ASP A 144 -2.04 4.68 -18.91
N LYS A 145 -2.18 4.80 -17.58
CA LYS A 145 -1.67 5.92 -16.79
C LYS A 145 -0.91 5.39 -15.59
N TRP A 146 0.41 5.30 -15.71
CA TRP A 146 1.25 4.71 -14.67
C TRP A 146 2.00 5.79 -13.87
N PRO A 147 1.90 5.77 -12.52
CA PRO A 147 2.72 6.64 -11.68
C PRO A 147 4.20 6.29 -11.79
N GLU A 148 5.04 7.32 -11.73
CA GLU A 148 6.50 7.18 -11.74
C GLU A 148 7.01 6.29 -10.59
N ALA A 149 6.38 6.35 -9.42
CA ALA A 149 6.75 5.53 -8.26
C ALA A 149 6.63 4.02 -8.53
N TRP A 150 5.85 3.61 -9.54
CA TRP A 150 5.68 2.20 -9.94
C TRP A 150 6.67 1.78 -11.03
N ARG A 151 7.53 2.70 -11.50
CA ARG A 151 8.58 2.41 -12.46
C ARG A 151 9.49 1.32 -11.90
N GLY A 152 9.59 0.21 -12.63
CA GLY A 152 10.38 -0.96 -12.22
C GLY A 152 9.55 -2.15 -11.73
N ILE A 153 8.23 -2.00 -11.62
CA ILE A 153 7.33 -3.13 -11.45
C ILE A 153 6.89 -3.59 -12.83
N SER A 154 7.25 -4.82 -13.22
CA SER A 154 6.88 -5.40 -14.52
C SER A 154 5.90 -6.55 -14.34
N TYR A 155 4.83 -6.53 -15.12
CA TYR A 155 3.84 -7.61 -15.18
C TYR A 155 3.81 -8.31 -16.52
N ASP A 156 4.74 -7.95 -17.39
CA ASP A 156 4.80 -8.47 -18.73
C ASP A 156 5.16 -9.96 -18.68
N ALA A 157 4.58 -10.71 -19.61
CA ALA A 157 4.98 -12.09 -19.83
C ALA A 157 6.46 -12.12 -20.23
N ILE A 158 7.17 -13.19 -19.85
CA ILE A 158 8.53 -13.38 -20.34
C ILE A 158 8.44 -13.69 -21.83
N ASP A 159 9.04 -12.83 -22.66
CA ASP A 159 9.12 -13.06 -24.10
C ASP A 159 9.89 -14.35 -24.38
N VAL A 160 9.20 -15.33 -24.97
CA VAL A 160 9.78 -16.62 -25.34
C VAL A 160 10.14 -16.59 -26.82
N PRO A 161 11.42 -16.79 -27.19
CA PRO A 161 11.80 -16.81 -28.59
C PRO A 161 11.22 -18.01 -29.34
N GLU A 162 10.72 -17.76 -30.55
CA GLU A 162 10.10 -18.82 -31.38
C GLU A 162 11.09 -19.49 -32.35
N ASN A 163 12.18 -18.81 -32.71
CA ASN A 163 13.17 -19.33 -33.65
C ASN A 163 14.38 -19.93 -32.92
N LEU A 164 14.98 -20.98 -33.51
CA LEU A 164 16.08 -21.71 -32.89
C LEU A 164 17.29 -20.83 -32.57
N HIS A 165 17.62 -19.87 -33.43
CA HIS A 165 18.77 -19.00 -33.20
C HIS A 165 18.63 -18.22 -31.89
N ALA A 166 17.50 -17.54 -31.71
CA ALA A 166 17.20 -16.80 -30.50
C ALA A 166 17.02 -17.70 -29.26
N VAL A 167 16.43 -18.89 -29.43
CA VAL A 167 16.34 -19.89 -28.35
C VAL A 167 17.73 -20.26 -27.83
N LEU A 168 18.69 -20.47 -28.71
CA LEU A 168 20.07 -20.81 -28.35
C LEU A 168 20.80 -19.67 -27.64
N GLU A 169 20.35 -18.43 -27.82
CA GLU A 169 20.84 -17.29 -27.04
C GLU A 169 20.19 -17.24 -25.65
N PHE A 170 18.90 -17.54 -25.58
CA PHE A 170 18.07 -17.49 -24.39
C PHE A 170 18.43 -18.58 -23.35
N VAL A 171 18.63 -19.82 -23.80
CA VAL A 171 18.92 -20.96 -22.91
C VAL A 171 20.41 -21.04 -22.53
N LYS A 172 20.70 -21.75 -21.43
CA LYS A 172 22.08 -21.96 -20.95
C LYS A 172 22.82 -22.95 -21.86
N VAL A 173 24.12 -22.71 -22.09
CA VAL A 173 24.99 -23.59 -22.88
C VAL A 173 24.98 -25.03 -22.35
N ALA A 174 24.91 -25.23 -21.03
CA ALA A 174 24.84 -26.55 -20.43
C ALA A 174 23.63 -27.37 -20.91
N GLU A 175 22.46 -26.74 -21.01
CA GLU A 175 21.23 -27.40 -21.48
C GLU A 175 21.29 -27.70 -22.98
N ILE A 176 21.89 -26.82 -23.79
CA ILE A 176 22.13 -27.09 -25.21
C ILE A 176 23.02 -28.32 -25.38
N ARG A 177 24.11 -28.40 -24.61
CA ARG A 177 25.03 -29.54 -24.65
C ARG A 177 24.36 -30.83 -24.19
N LYS A 178 23.48 -30.76 -23.19
CA LYS A 178 22.69 -31.90 -22.71
C LYS A 178 21.75 -32.42 -23.80
N ALA A 179 21.06 -31.53 -24.51
CA ALA A 179 20.20 -31.88 -25.64
C ALA A 179 21.01 -32.51 -26.79
N LEU A 180 22.18 -31.96 -27.13
CA LEU A 180 23.08 -32.54 -28.14
C LEU A 180 23.56 -33.96 -27.77
N LYS A 181 23.91 -34.19 -26.50
CA LYS A 181 24.27 -35.54 -26.03
C LYS A 181 23.08 -36.49 -26.10
N ALA A 182 21.87 -36.03 -25.80
CA ALA A 182 20.65 -36.83 -25.93
C ALA A 182 20.33 -37.23 -27.38
N LYS A 183 20.82 -36.47 -28.37
CA LYS A 183 20.81 -36.86 -29.80
C LYS A 183 21.91 -37.85 -30.20
N GLY A 184 22.74 -38.29 -29.25
CA GLY A 184 23.81 -39.27 -29.50
C GLY A 184 25.14 -38.69 -29.97
N LEU A 185 25.37 -37.38 -29.83
CA LEU A 185 26.67 -36.79 -30.18
C LEU A 185 27.71 -37.11 -29.09
N GLU A 186 28.72 -37.92 -29.44
CA GLU A 186 29.81 -38.32 -28.52
C GLU A 186 30.75 -37.16 -28.17
N LYS A 187 31.06 -36.29 -29.15
CA LYS A 187 31.95 -35.13 -28.98
C LYS A 187 31.17 -33.83 -29.13
N VAL A 188 30.69 -33.29 -28.00
CA VAL A 188 30.03 -31.99 -27.96
C VAL A 188 31.03 -30.88 -27.61
N PRO A 189 31.13 -29.81 -28.43
CA PRO A 189 31.99 -28.65 -28.15
C PRO A 189 31.72 -28.02 -26.78
N THR A 190 32.64 -27.16 -26.32
CA THR A 190 32.56 -26.49 -25.02
C THR A 190 32.28 -25.00 -25.14
N THR A 191 32.78 -24.34 -26.18
CA THR A 191 32.60 -22.90 -26.36
C THR A 191 31.18 -22.57 -26.84
N ARG A 192 30.62 -21.44 -26.40
CA ARG A 192 29.23 -21.06 -26.73
C ARG A 192 28.98 -21.04 -28.23
N ILE A 193 29.86 -20.39 -29.00
CA ILE A 193 29.73 -20.27 -30.46
C ILE A 193 29.70 -21.65 -31.12
N GLN A 194 30.67 -22.52 -30.83
CA GLN A 194 30.73 -23.86 -31.43
C GLN A 194 29.55 -24.75 -31.00
N VAL A 195 29.08 -24.61 -29.76
CA VAL A 195 27.90 -25.33 -29.27
C VAL A 195 26.65 -24.86 -30.02
N GLN A 196 26.49 -23.55 -30.24
CA GLN A 196 25.35 -23.00 -30.97
C GLN A 196 25.38 -23.41 -32.45
N GLU A 197 26.53 -23.33 -33.12
CA GLU A 197 26.70 -23.81 -34.50
C GLU A 197 26.38 -25.30 -34.65
N CYS A 198 26.80 -26.12 -33.68
CA CYS A 198 26.48 -27.53 -33.63
C CYS A 198 24.97 -27.74 -33.40
N ALA A 199 24.37 -26.99 -32.48
CA ALA A 199 22.95 -27.04 -32.18
C ALA A 199 22.07 -26.67 -33.39
N LEU A 200 22.45 -25.66 -34.18
CA LEU A 200 21.73 -25.28 -35.40
C LEU A 200 21.65 -26.42 -36.44
N LYS A 201 22.59 -27.37 -36.41
CA LYS A 201 22.61 -28.52 -37.33
C LYS A 201 21.82 -29.73 -36.82
N HIS A 202 21.63 -29.86 -35.51
CA HIS A 202 21.18 -31.12 -34.89
C HIS A 202 19.97 -31.00 -33.99
N LEU A 203 19.60 -29.79 -33.57
CA LEU A 203 18.48 -29.53 -32.67
C LEU A 203 17.37 -28.75 -33.38
N THR A 204 16.18 -28.91 -32.84
CA THR A 204 15.00 -28.09 -33.11
C THR A 204 14.61 -27.33 -31.85
N VAL A 205 13.70 -26.37 -31.96
CA VAL A 205 13.12 -25.69 -30.79
C VAL A 205 12.47 -26.70 -29.84
N SER A 206 11.79 -27.72 -30.38
CA SER A 206 11.15 -28.77 -29.59
C SER A 206 12.14 -29.54 -28.71
N ASP A 207 13.37 -29.74 -29.16
CA ASP A 207 14.40 -30.44 -28.37
C ASP A 207 14.83 -29.63 -27.14
N LEU A 208 14.60 -28.31 -27.16
CA LEU A 208 14.97 -27.38 -26.10
C LEU A 208 13.77 -26.93 -25.25
N GLN A 209 12.57 -27.48 -25.46
CA GLN A 209 11.36 -27.02 -24.78
C GLN A 209 11.45 -27.09 -23.25
N ALA A 210 12.10 -28.12 -22.71
CA ALA A 210 12.33 -28.23 -21.26
C ALA A 210 13.27 -27.13 -20.74
N ALA A 211 14.34 -26.83 -21.49
CA ALA A 211 15.29 -25.77 -21.15
C ALA A 211 14.67 -24.37 -21.26
N ILE A 212 13.80 -24.17 -22.25
CA ILE A 212 13.00 -22.94 -22.40
C ILE A 212 12.11 -22.75 -21.18
N LYS A 213 11.33 -23.78 -20.79
CA LYS A 213 10.46 -23.73 -19.61
C LYS A 213 11.21 -23.42 -18.32
N GLU A 214 12.35 -24.07 -18.09
CA GLU A 214 13.21 -23.77 -16.94
C GLU A 214 13.67 -22.30 -16.96
N ARG A 215 14.06 -21.80 -18.13
CA ARG A 215 14.56 -20.45 -18.28
C ARG A 215 13.48 -19.39 -18.08
N VAL A 216 12.28 -19.62 -18.59
CA VAL A 216 11.09 -18.80 -18.32
C VAL A 216 10.81 -18.76 -16.82
N SER A 217 10.73 -19.93 -16.17
CA SER A 217 10.47 -20.03 -14.73
C SER A 217 11.51 -19.26 -13.91
N TYR A 218 12.79 -19.30 -14.31
CA TYR A 218 13.85 -18.52 -13.68
C TYR A 218 13.62 -17.00 -13.82
N PHE A 219 13.25 -16.53 -15.00
CA PHE A 219 13.02 -15.10 -15.24
C PHE A 219 11.74 -14.61 -14.57
N GLU A 220 10.68 -15.43 -14.52
CA GLU A 220 9.48 -15.17 -13.73
C GLU A 220 9.83 -15.01 -12.25
N ALA A 221 10.58 -15.96 -11.68
CA ALA A 221 11.01 -15.87 -10.28
C ALA A 221 11.88 -14.64 -10.00
N LEU A 222 12.73 -14.23 -10.96
CA LEU A 222 13.54 -13.02 -10.84
C LEU A 222 12.68 -11.75 -10.92
N ARG A 223 11.74 -11.68 -11.87
CA ARG A 223 10.77 -10.58 -12.01
C ARG A 223 9.94 -10.45 -10.74
N ASP A 224 9.38 -11.55 -10.24
CA ASP A 224 8.52 -11.55 -9.07
C ASP A 224 9.28 -11.11 -7.81
N LYS A 225 10.54 -11.55 -7.66
CA LYS A 225 11.43 -11.06 -6.60
C LYS A 225 11.70 -9.55 -6.70
N ASN A 226 11.95 -9.03 -7.90
CA ASN A 226 12.18 -7.60 -8.12
C ASN A 226 10.91 -6.78 -7.84
N ASN A 227 9.76 -7.26 -8.31
CA ASN A 227 8.45 -6.67 -8.03
C ASN A 227 8.18 -6.63 -6.53
N GLN A 228 8.49 -7.70 -5.79
CA GLN A 228 8.32 -7.72 -4.34
C GLN A 228 9.17 -6.65 -3.63
N GLN A 229 10.40 -6.42 -4.08
CA GLN A 229 11.25 -5.35 -3.53
C GLN A 229 10.69 -3.96 -3.82
N ALA A 230 10.20 -3.73 -5.04
CA ALA A 230 9.57 -2.47 -5.42
C ALA A 230 8.27 -2.23 -4.62
N ILE A 231 7.46 -3.27 -4.41
CA ILE A 231 6.26 -3.23 -3.57
C ILE A 231 6.60 -2.85 -2.12
N PHE A 232 7.66 -3.40 -1.53
CA PHE A 232 8.12 -2.98 -0.20
C PHE A 232 8.55 -1.52 -0.15
N GLY A 233 9.19 -1.03 -1.23
CA GLY A 233 9.48 0.38 -1.41
C GLY A 233 8.21 1.23 -1.38
N LEU A 234 7.19 0.85 -2.16
CA LEU A 234 5.90 1.54 -2.20
C LEU A 234 5.19 1.58 -0.85
N ILE A 235 5.22 0.49 -0.07
CA ILE A 235 4.65 0.48 1.29
C ILE A 235 5.34 1.55 2.16
N GLY A 236 6.68 1.55 2.16
CA GLY A 236 7.46 2.52 2.93
C GLY A 236 7.18 3.96 2.51
N SER A 237 7.20 4.24 1.20
CA SER A 237 6.88 5.57 0.66
C SER A 237 5.46 6.01 1.00
N SER A 238 4.49 5.08 1.00
CA SER A 238 3.10 5.40 1.35
C SER A 238 2.97 5.78 2.83
N ILE A 239 3.73 5.13 3.73
CA ILE A 239 3.74 5.47 5.16
C ILE A 239 4.38 6.84 5.39
N ASP A 240 5.54 7.10 4.76
CA ASP A 240 6.22 8.39 4.86
C ASP A 240 5.33 9.53 4.35
N HIS A 241 4.68 9.33 3.19
CA HIS A 241 3.75 10.31 2.65
C HIS A 241 2.57 10.54 3.61
N ALA A 242 1.93 9.48 4.11
CA ALA A 242 0.84 9.59 5.08
C ALA A 242 1.27 10.36 6.35
N GLN A 243 2.48 10.10 6.85
CA GLN A 243 3.04 10.80 8.01
C GLN A 243 3.23 12.30 7.73
N ASN A 244 3.78 12.65 6.57
CA ASN A 244 3.97 14.03 6.16
C ASN A 244 2.64 14.78 6.04
N GLN A 245 1.64 14.13 5.43
CA GLN A 245 0.31 14.70 5.30
C GLN A 245 -0.36 14.88 6.66
N LEU A 246 -0.32 13.88 7.55
CA LEU A 246 -0.90 13.96 8.89
C LEU A 246 -0.23 15.06 9.73
N SER A 247 1.09 15.19 9.63
CA SER A 247 1.84 16.26 10.31
C SER A 247 1.38 17.63 9.83
N ARG A 248 1.21 17.80 8.51
CA ARG A 248 0.72 19.03 7.91
C ARG A 248 -0.70 19.38 8.36
N LEU A 249 -1.57 18.37 8.47
CA LEU A 249 -2.92 18.55 8.99
C LEU A 249 -2.91 19.04 10.45
N VAL A 250 -2.06 18.44 11.29
CA VAL A 250 -1.90 18.86 12.70
C VAL A 250 -1.38 20.30 12.80
N GLU A 251 -0.43 20.70 11.95
CA GLU A 251 0.06 22.09 11.88
C GLU A 251 -1.08 23.07 11.55
N ILE A 252 -1.87 22.80 10.50
CA ILE A 252 -3.02 23.62 10.11
C ILE A 252 -4.00 23.77 11.27
N ILE A 253 -4.29 22.66 11.95
CA ILE A 253 -5.18 22.60 13.11
C ILE A 253 -4.68 23.50 14.24
N GLN A 254 -3.39 23.40 14.57
CA GLN A 254 -2.79 24.19 15.65
C GLN A 254 -2.81 25.68 15.32
N ILE A 255 -2.49 26.06 14.09
CA ILE A 255 -2.54 27.47 13.65
C ILE A 255 -3.96 28.04 13.81
N LYS A 256 -4.99 27.32 13.35
CA LYS A 256 -6.39 27.76 13.52
C LYS A 256 -6.79 27.96 14.99
N GLN A 257 -6.28 27.12 15.89
CA GLN A 257 -6.58 27.23 17.32
C GLN A 257 -5.82 28.37 18.02
N GLU A 258 -4.55 28.58 17.69
CA GLU A 258 -3.71 29.61 18.29
C GLU A 258 -4.04 31.01 17.77
N LYS A 259 -4.53 31.09 16.52
CA LYS A 259 -4.69 32.33 15.77
C LYS A 259 -6.08 32.46 15.13
N PRO A 260 -7.18 32.32 15.88
CA PRO A 260 -8.54 32.30 15.33
C PRO A 260 -8.97 33.61 14.63
N TYR A 261 -8.22 34.70 14.83
CA TYR A 261 -8.55 36.05 14.33
C TYR A 261 -7.53 36.64 13.35
N ILE A 262 -6.53 35.87 12.89
CA ILE A 262 -5.64 36.42 11.85
C ILE A 262 -6.41 36.43 10.53
N GLU A 263 -6.47 37.60 9.88
CA GLU A 263 -6.96 37.79 8.51
C GLU A 263 -6.05 37.12 7.44
N LEU A 264 -5.53 35.93 7.75
CA LEU A 264 -4.90 35.07 6.77
C LEU A 264 -6.03 34.35 6.04
N LYS A 265 -6.18 34.64 4.75
CA LYS A 265 -6.96 33.74 3.90
C LYS A 265 -6.08 32.51 3.68
N GLU A 266 -6.26 31.52 4.55
CA GLU A 266 -5.63 30.21 4.45
C GLU A 266 -6.33 29.41 3.36
N VAL A 267 -5.67 29.29 2.21
CA VAL A 267 -6.10 28.33 1.19
C VAL A 267 -5.34 27.06 1.47
N VAL A 268 -5.98 26.13 2.17
CA VAL A 268 -5.51 24.74 2.22
C VAL A 268 -5.86 24.12 0.87
N TYR A 269 -4.96 23.39 0.22
CA TYR A 269 -5.28 22.72 -1.05
C TYR A 269 -4.50 21.44 -1.28
N LEU A 270 -5.07 20.55 -2.10
CA LEU A 270 -4.31 19.44 -2.64
C LEU A 270 -3.43 19.94 -3.78
N SER A 271 -2.13 19.76 -3.64
CA SER A 271 -1.15 20.02 -4.68
C SER A 271 -0.67 18.71 -5.27
N PRO A 272 -0.69 18.56 -6.60
CA PRO A 272 0.07 17.52 -7.26
C PRO A 272 1.54 17.69 -6.91
N SER A 273 2.27 16.58 -6.81
CA SER A 273 3.72 16.67 -6.65
C SER A 273 4.33 16.83 -8.03
N TRP A 274 5.08 17.91 -8.24
CA TRP A 274 6.14 17.97 -9.25
C TRP A 274 5.72 17.58 -10.69
N ASN A 275 5.36 18.57 -11.50
CA ASN A 275 5.31 18.53 -12.97
C ASN A 275 4.40 17.51 -13.68
N ASP A 276 3.79 16.52 -13.02
CA ASP A 276 2.79 15.62 -13.64
C ASP A 276 1.37 15.97 -13.21
N ASN A 277 0.91 17.14 -13.66
CA ASN A 277 -0.44 17.61 -13.43
C ASN A 277 -1.53 16.72 -14.07
N GLY A 278 -1.15 15.81 -14.99
CA GLY A 278 -2.07 14.99 -15.77
C GLY A 278 -2.52 13.73 -15.04
N LEU A 279 -1.58 13.02 -14.42
CA LEU A 279 -1.88 11.83 -13.62
C LEU A 279 -2.64 12.20 -12.35
N ASP A 280 -2.15 13.20 -11.61
CA ASP A 280 -2.73 13.58 -10.31
C ASP A 280 -4.15 14.10 -10.46
N ARG A 281 -4.43 14.90 -11.50
CA ARG A 281 -5.80 15.31 -11.81
C ARG A 281 -6.69 14.10 -12.09
N TRP A 282 -6.21 13.15 -12.89
CA TRP A 282 -6.99 11.96 -13.21
C TRP A 282 -7.26 11.12 -11.95
N VAL A 283 -6.28 10.95 -11.07
CA VAL A 283 -6.47 10.28 -9.77
C VAL A 283 -7.54 10.98 -8.94
N LEU A 284 -7.49 12.31 -8.82
CA LEU A 284 -8.49 13.07 -8.07
C LEU A 284 -9.90 12.96 -8.67
N GLU A 285 -10.03 12.89 -10.00
CA GLU A 285 -11.30 12.58 -10.67
C GLU A 285 -11.79 11.15 -10.37
N GLN A 286 -10.89 10.18 -10.15
CA GLN A 286 -11.24 8.80 -9.78
C GLN A 286 -11.68 8.66 -8.32
N VAL A 287 -11.15 9.50 -7.42
CA VAL A 287 -11.55 9.57 -6.01
C VAL A 287 -12.89 10.32 -5.86
N GLY A 288 -13.20 11.21 -6.82
CA GLY A 288 -14.47 11.92 -6.93
C GLY A 288 -14.66 13.05 -5.92
N ASP A 289 -15.84 13.69 -5.92
CA ASP A 289 -16.25 14.66 -4.89
C ASP A 289 -16.51 13.98 -3.53
N SER A 290 -16.56 12.63 -3.50
CA SER A 290 -16.62 11.82 -2.29
C SER A 290 -15.23 11.66 -1.66
N LEU A 291 -14.56 12.77 -1.40
CA LEU A 291 -13.69 12.87 -0.23
C LEU A 291 -14.56 12.80 1.04
N ASN A 292 -15.36 11.74 1.17
CA ASN A 292 -16.05 11.41 2.41
C ASN A 292 -14.95 11.02 3.40
N ASP A 293 -14.62 11.90 4.34
CA ASP A 293 -14.09 11.74 5.72
C ASP A 293 -13.06 10.63 6.05
N THR A 294 -12.62 9.85 5.07
CA THR A 294 -11.95 8.54 5.21
C THR A 294 -10.84 8.35 4.17
N ILE A 295 -10.79 9.20 3.15
CA ILE A 295 -9.81 9.16 2.06
C ILE A 295 -8.93 10.40 2.18
N PHE A 296 -7.78 10.21 2.82
CA PHE A 296 -6.71 11.19 2.99
C PHE A 296 -5.49 10.65 2.25
N PRO A 297 -4.62 11.49 1.64
CA PRO A 297 -3.48 10.96 0.92
C PRO A 297 -2.56 10.13 1.85
N PRO A 298 -1.95 9.06 1.33
CA PRO A 298 -1.93 8.66 -0.07
C PRO A 298 -3.25 8.07 -0.59
N TYR A 299 -3.67 8.49 -1.78
CA TYR A 299 -4.84 7.95 -2.49
C TYR A 299 -4.56 6.60 -3.14
N TYR A 300 -3.32 6.40 -3.61
CA TYR A 300 -2.79 5.17 -4.18
C TYR A 300 -1.37 4.87 -3.64
N PRO A 301 -0.85 3.63 -3.74
CA PRO A 301 0.51 3.32 -3.30
C PRO A 301 1.57 4.15 -4.02
N GLY A 302 2.44 4.83 -3.26
CA GLY A 302 3.43 5.75 -3.84
C GLY A 302 2.83 7.05 -4.39
N ASP A 303 1.62 7.40 -3.97
CA ASP A 303 1.05 8.73 -4.17
C ASP A 303 1.91 9.79 -3.49
N SER A 304 1.91 10.96 -4.12
CA SER A 304 2.68 12.13 -3.76
C SER A 304 1.82 13.40 -3.73
N ILE A 305 0.52 13.31 -4.04
CA ILE A 305 -0.45 14.39 -3.88
C ILE A 305 -0.45 14.84 -2.41
N SER A 306 -0.14 16.12 -2.19
CA SER A 306 0.13 16.66 -0.87
C SER A 306 -0.86 17.76 -0.49
N ILE A 307 -1.13 17.88 0.80
CA ILE A 307 -1.83 19.02 1.39
C ILE A 307 -0.84 20.17 1.51
N GLN A 308 -1.20 21.28 0.90
CA GLN A 308 -0.48 22.54 0.92
C GLN A 308 -1.34 23.60 1.61
N VAL A 309 -0.66 24.64 2.08
CA VAL A 309 -1.29 25.79 2.74
C VAL A 309 -0.64 27.03 2.16
N ASP A 310 -1.43 27.85 1.49
CA ASP A 310 -1.02 29.19 1.10
C ASP A 310 -1.53 30.18 2.15
N TYR A 311 -0.61 30.96 2.70
CA TYR A 311 -0.92 32.09 3.55
C TYR A 311 -0.96 33.35 2.69
N SER A 312 -2.14 33.97 2.54
CA SER A 312 -2.25 35.30 1.94
C SER A 312 -2.61 36.33 3.00
N VAL A 313 -1.79 37.38 3.11
CA VAL A 313 -1.97 38.50 4.05
C VAL A 313 -2.88 39.53 3.38
N ARG A 314 -3.99 39.91 4.02
CA ARG A 314 -4.71 41.12 3.63
C ARG A 314 -3.85 42.34 4.02
N TYR A 315 -3.55 43.20 3.04
CA TYR A 315 -3.11 44.57 3.27
C TYR A 315 -4.33 45.49 3.36
#